data_AF-D3BMK4-F1
#
_entry.id   AF-D3BMK4-F1
#
_cell.length_a   1.000
_cell.length_b   1.000
_cell.length_c   1.000
_cell.angle_alpha   90.00
_cell.angle_beta   90.00
_cell.angle_gamma   90.00
#
_symmetry.space_group_name_H-M   'P 1'
#
loop_
_entity.id
_entity.type
_entity.pdbx_description
1 polymer ?
#
loop_
_entity_poly.entity_id
_entity_poly.type
_entity_poly.pdbx_seq_one_letter_code
_entity_poly.pdbx_strand_id
1 'polypeptide(L)'
;MKDFLGEGSQAGQTLLRLVSRGNAIIAEMLRLSAHIPPTFKLEDRNDRLKYSDILMDFRYLSNPDYFEAKIEDNRELVDLEAEFRENHLEILVRFYHLFESIYKYIKDLEHYLIDVEKGFYIHLTIEAILMNGDGKQLVSEAIYLYGVMLILMDNLIEGPVRERMLISYMRNKGPVDLPFIDDVCKLCKSTGYIPGAPKRPNNYPEEFFARVPISQNVLSMVVGRLTSDDIYNGAQSFPHPDHRSIALSTQATMLYMILYFIPDILHNKFVKY
;
A
#
# COMPACT_ATOMS: atom_id res chain seq x y z
N MET A 1 -27.15 -12.69 -14.90
CA MET A 1 -26.44 -11.39 -14.93
C MET A 1 -25.78 -11.30 -16.30
N LYS A 2 -25.82 -10.15 -17.00
CA LYS A 2 -24.92 -9.95 -18.15
C LYS A 2 -23.48 -10.28 -17.70
N ASP A 3 -22.65 -10.73 -18.63
CA ASP A 3 -21.22 -10.94 -18.41
C ASP A 3 -20.64 -9.76 -17.62
N PHE A 4 -20.14 -10.02 -16.40
CA PHE A 4 -19.67 -8.97 -15.49
C PHE A 4 -18.44 -8.28 -16.05
N LEU A 5 -17.64 -8.98 -16.85
CA LEU A 5 -16.46 -8.43 -17.52
C LEU A 5 -16.74 -7.97 -18.96
N GLY A 6 -17.98 -8.11 -19.44
CA GLY A 6 -18.35 -7.63 -20.76
C GLY A 6 -18.08 -6.12 -20.92
N GLU A 7 -17.80 -5.67 -22.14
CA GLU A 7 -17.43 -4.27 -22.42
C GLU A 7 -18.48 -3.24 -21.95
N GLY A 8 -19.75 -3.63 -21.90
CA GLY A 8 -20.84 -2.78 -21.41
C GLY A 8 -20.98 -2.73 -19.89
N SER A 9 -20.21 -3.53 -19.14
CA SER A 9 -20.23 -3.57 -17.67
C SER A 9 -19.24 -2.56 -17.10
N GLN A 10 -19.71 -1.34 -16.86
CA GLN A 10 -18.87 -0.29 -16.26
C GLN A 10 -18.31 -0.73 -14.90
N ALA A 11 -19.12 -1.38 -14.06
CA ALA A 11 -18.69 -1.85 -12.74
C ALA A 11 -17.56 -2.89 -12.83
N GLY A 12 -17.67 -3.88 -13.71
CA GLY A 12 -16.62 -4.89 -13.86
C GLY A 12 -15.38 -4.34 -14.53
N GLN A 13 -15.53 -3.48 -15.55
CA GLN A 13 -14.40 -2.82 -16.21
C GLN A 13 -13.62 -1.89 -15.28
N THR A 14 -14.30 -1.13 -14.42
CA THR A 14 -13.64 -0.29 -13.40
C THR A 14 -12.83 -1.16 -12.43
N LEU A 15 -13.43 -2.24 -11.91
CA LEU A 15 -12.75 -3.12 -10.97
C LEU A 15 -11.56 -3.86 -11.61
N LEU A 16 -11.71 -4.32 -12.86
CA LEU A 16 -10.63 -4.97 -13.61
C LEU A 16 -9.46 -4.01 -13.84
N ARG A 17 -9.72 -2.75 -14.20
CA ARG A 17 -8.67 -1.72 -14.34
C ARG A 17 -7.99 -1.43 -13.00
N LEU A 18 -8.75 -1.40 -11.92
CA LEU A 18 -8.21 -1.23 -10.58
C LEU A 18 -7.22 -2.36 -10.25
N VAL A 19 -7.61 -3.62 -10.40
CA VAL A 19 -6.73 -4.79 -10.18
C VAL A 19 -5.49 -4.75 -11.07
N SER A 20 -5.64 -4.41 -12.35
CA SER A 20 -4.51 -4.24 -13.29
C SER A 20 -3.53 -3.16 -12.81
N ARG A 21 -4.02 -2.00 -12.39
CA ARG A 21 -3.19 -0.92 -11.83
C ARG A 21 -2.48 -1.37 -10.55
N GLY A 22 -3.13 -2.20 -9.72
CA GLY A 22 -2.52 -2.72 -8.50
C GLY A 22 -1.27 -3.55 -8.80
N ASN A 23 -1.35 -4.43 -9.80
CA ASN A 23 -0.19 -5.19 -10.28
C ASN A 23 0.93 -4.27 -10.81
N ALA A 24 0.57 -3.22 -11.56
CA ALA A 24 1.54 -2.25 -12.07
C ALA A 24 2.27 -1.48 -10.95
N ILE A 25 1.57 -1.10 -9.88
CA ILE A 25 2.18 -0.44 -8.71
C ILE A 25 3.18 -1.37 -8.02
N ILE A 26 2.83 -2.63 -7.83
CA ILE A 26 3.75 -3.63 -7.23
C ILE A 26 4.99 -3.82 -8.10
N ALA A 27 4.82 -3.93 -9.42
CA ALA A 27 5.93 -4.04 -10.35
C ALA A 27 6.86 -2.82 -10.28
N GLU A 28 6.30 -1.60 -10.21
CA GLU A 28 7.11 -0.38 -10.06
C GLU A 28 7.81 -0.32 -8.71
N MET A 29 7.15 -0.75 -7.63
CA MET A 29 7.75 -0.82 -6.29
C MET A 29 8.97 -1.72 -6.28
N LEU A 30 8.86 -2.94 -6.84
CA LEU A 30 9.96 -3.90 -6.94
C LEU A 30 11.13 -3.33 -7.76
N ARG A 31 10.82 -2.60 -8.84
CA ARG A 31 11.83 -1.93 -9.66
C ARG A 31 12.54 -0.81 -8.89
N LEU A 32 11.78 0.07 -8.25
CA LEU A 32 12.32 1.23 -7.52
C LEU A 32 13.07 0.82 -6.26
N SER A 33 12.66 -0.23 -5.55
CA SER A 33 13.37 -0.71 -4.35
C SER A 33 14.81 -1.12 -4.63
N ALA A 34 15.11 -1.59 -5.84
CA ALA A 34 16.47 -1.90 -6.27
C ALA A 34 17.33 -0.65 -6.58
N HIS A 35 16.72 0.55 -6.62
CA HIS A 35 17.34 1.81 -7.02
C HIS A 35 17.20 2.90 -5.94
N ILE A 36 17.03 2.51 -4.67
CA ILE A 36 17.09 3.45 -3.55
C ILE A 36 18.52 4.03 -3.48
N PRO A 37 18.70 5.36 -3.55
CA PRO A 37 20.04 5.93 -3.44
C PRO A 37 20.62 5.64 -2.05
N PRO A 38 21.85 5.10 -1.94
CA PRO A 38 22.44 4.68 -0.65
C PRO A 38 22.51 5.78 0.39
N THR A 39 22.68 7.04 -0.04
CA THR A 39 22.72 8.24 0.82
C THR A 39 21.47 8.39 1.69
N PHE A 40 20.29 7.96 1.21
CA PHE A 40 19.06 8.00 1.99
C PHE A 40 19.02 6.98 3.12
N LYS A 41 19.84 5.91 3.06
CA LYS A 41 19.94 4.92 4.14
C LYS A 41 20.70 5.45 5.33
N LEU A 42 21.72 6.29 5.10
CA LEU A 42 22.64 6.79 6.12
C LEU A 42 23.28 5.65 6.92
N GLU A 43 23.62 4.54 6.26
CA GLU A 43 24.26 3.39 6.91
C GLU A 43 25.72 3.69 7.27
N ASP A 44 26.47 4.33 6.37
CA ASP A 44 27.87 4.67 6.56
C ASP A 44 28.08 5.89 7.47
N ARG A 45 29.20 5.89 8.21
CA ARG A 45 29.54 6.99 9.12
C ARG A 45 29.80 8.31 8.37
N ASN A 46 30.42 8.26 7.20
CA ASN A 46 30.72 9.47 6.43
C ASN A 46 29.43 10.07 5.86
N ASP A 47 28.51 9.23 5.37
CA ASP A 47 27.20 9.68 4.90
C ASP A 47 26.40 10.33 6.02
N ARG A 48 26.41 9.76 7.23
CA ARG A 48 25.78 10.40 8.40
C ARG A 48 26.38 11.76 8.70
N LEU A 49 27.71 11.86 8.76
CA LEU A 49 28.39 13.13 9.06
C LEU A 49 28.13 14.19 7.99
N LYS A 50 28.02 13.79 6.72
CA LYS A 50 27.83 14.71 5.60
C LYS A 50 26.37 15.13 5.44
N TYR A 51 25.43 14.19 5.48
CA TYR A 51 24.06 14.41 4.99
C TYR A 51 22.99 14.49 6.10
N SER A 52 23.30 14.19 7.37
CA SER A 52 22.26 14.13 8.43
C SER A 52 21.49 15.43 8.62
N ASP A 53 22.14 16.56 8.35
CA ASP A 53 21.57 17.89 8.57
C ASP A 53 20.61 18.33 7.45
N ILE A 54 20.74 17.75 6.25
CA ILE A 54 19.84 18.03 5.11
C ILE A 54 18.84 16.89 4.84
N LEU A 55 19.14 15.66 5.30
CA LEU A 55 18.28 14.48 5.18
C LEU A 55 17.47 14.26 6.46
N MET A 56 16.39 15.01 6.56
CA MET A 56 15.47 14.97 7.70
C MET A 56 14.36 13.94 7.50
N ASP A 57 13.92 13.33 8.59
CA ASP A 57 12.73 12.47 8.61
C ASP A 57 11.49 13.25 9.04
N PHE A 58 10.40 12.58 9.38
CA PHE A 58 9.14 13.24 9.75
C PHE A 58 9.19 14.09 11.01
N ARG A 59 10.29 14.08 11.78
CA ARG A 59 10.51 15.08 12.84
C ARG A 59 10.53 16.51 12.29
N TYR A 60 10.90 16.69 11.01
CA TYR A 60 10.81 17.97 10.31
C TYR A 60 9.42 18.60 10.41
N LEU A 61 8.37 17.79 10.20
CA LEU A 61 6.97 18.27 10.17
C LEU A 61 6.52 18.88 11.51
N SER A 62 7.20 18.57 12.61
CA SER A 62 6.87 19.11 13.93
C SER A 62 7.54 20.45 14.21
N ASN A 63 8.64 20.78 13.54
CA ASN A 63 9.35 22.05 13.74
C ASN A 63 10.14 22.46 12.48
N PRO A 64 9.46 22.81 11.36
CA PRO A 64 10.13 23.16 10.11
C PRO A 64 11.12 24.33 10.27
N ASP A 65 10.70 25.39 10.98
CA ASP A 65 11.48 26.62 11.14
C ASP A 65 12.86 26.37 11.75
N TYR A 66 12.97 25.47 12.75
CA TYR A 66 14.25 25.11 13.35
C TYR A 66 15.22 24.49 12.33
N PHE A 67 14.71 23.59 11.49
CA PHE A 67 15.54 22.91 10.51
C PHE A 67 15.93 23.81 9.35
N GLU A 68 15.01 24.63 8.85
CA GLU A 68 15.31 25.59 7.78
C GLU A 68 16.31 26.63 8.25
N ALA A 69 16.14 27.22 9.44
CA ALA A 69 17.10 28.18 10.00
C ALA A 69 18.50 27.57 10.14
N LYS A 70 18.60 26.30 10.57
CA LYS A 70 19.89 25.60 10.68
C LYS A 70 20.61 25.49 9.33
N ILE A 71 19.87 25.27 8.24
CA ILE A 71 20.42 25.16 6.89
C ILE A 71 20.77 26.56 6.36
N GLU A 72 19.86 27.52 6.46
CA GLU A 72 20.02 28.90 5.95
C GLU A 72 21.19 29.64 6.62
N ASP A 73 21.41 29.43 7.93
CA ASP A 73 22.51 30.05 8.67
C ASP A 73 23.88 29.43 8.37
N ASN A 74 23.94 28.33 7.62
CA ASN A 74 25.17 27.64 7.27
C ASN A 74 25.35 27.49 5.76
N ARG A 75 26.23 28.32 5.20
CA ARG A 75 26.56 28.31 3.76
C ARG A 75 26.97 26.93 3.23
N GLU A 76 27.71 26.14 4.00
CA GLU A 76 28.12 24.80 3.57
C GLU A 76 26.92 23.86 3.42
N LEU A 77 25.91 23.99 4.29
CA LEU A 77 24.68 23.21 4.20
C LEU A 77 23.80 23.66 3.03
N VAL A 78 23.72 24.96 2.77
CA VAL A 78 23.02 25.51 1.59
C VAL A 78 23.61 24.96 0.29
N ASP A 79 24.94 25.03 0.14
CA ASP A 79 25.63 24.54 -1.05
C ASP A 79 25.46 23.01 -1.20
N LEU A 80 25.58 22.27 -0.09
CA LEU A 80 25.38 20.82 -0.06
C LEU A 80 23.95 20.41 -0.44
N GLU A 81 22.94 21.12 0.06
CA GLU A 81 21.53 20.85 -0.27
C GLU A 81 21.26 21.10 -1.76
N ALA A 82 21.79 22.20 -2.30
CA ALA A 82 21.62 22.51 -3.72
C ALA A 82 22.22 21.41 -4.61
N GLU A 83 23.44 20.96 -4.31
CA GLU A 83 24.10 19.83 -4.99
C GLU A 83 23.29 18.54 -4.81
N PHE A 84 22.83 18.24 -3.60
CA PHE A 84 22.08 17.03 -3.32
C PHE A 84 20.77 16.98 -4.11
N ARG A 85 20.05 18.10 -4.16
CA ARG A 85 18.80 18.25 -4.93
C ARG A 85 19.02 18.01 -6.41
N GLU A 86 20.03 18.64 -7.01
CA GLU A 86 20.32 18.49 -8.44
C GLU A 86 20.55 17.02 -8.82
N ASN A 87 21.24 16.26 -7.96
CA ASN A 87 21.58 14.87 -8.20
C ASN A 87 20.44 13.87 -7.92
N HIS A 88 19.44 14.21 -7.09
CA HIS A 88 18.44 13.24 -6.61
C HIS A 88 16.99 13.61 -6.93
N LEU A 89 16.70 14.79 -7.49
CA LEU A 89 15.32 15.23 -7.71
C LEU A 89 14.54 14.27 -8.61
N GLU A 90 15.13 13.77 -9.69
CA GLU A 90 14.45 12.87 -10.63
C GLU A 90 14.02 11.57 -9.94
N ILE A 91 14.91 10.94 -9.16
CA ILE A 91 14.59 9.70 -8.46
C ILE A 91 13.56 9.94 -7.34
N LEU A 92 13.63 11.09 -6.65
CA LEU A 92 12.65 11.49 -5.64
C LEU A 92 11.25 11.65 -6.22
N VAL A 93 11.12 12.26 -7.41
CA VAL A 93 9.83 12.36 -8.12
C VAL A 93 9.24 10.96 -8.35
N ARG A 94 10.06 9.99 -8.77
CA ARG A 94 9.60 8.61 -9.03
C ARG A 94 9.14 7.91 -7.74
N PHE A 95 9.88 8.05 -6.64
CA PHE A 95 9.46 7.49 -5.35
C PHE A 95 8.19 8.14 -4.82
N TYR A 96 8.06 9.47 -4.93
CA TYR A 96 6.83 10.15 -4.56
C TYR A 96 5.63 9.62 -5.35
N HIS A 97 5.74 9.52 -6.68
CA HIS A 97 4.66 8.98 -7.50
C HIS A 97 4.30 7.53 -7.17
N LEU A 98 5.28 6.70 -6.79
CA LEU A 98 5.01 5.37 -6.27
C LEU A 98 4.15 5.44 -5.00
N PHE A 99 4.56 6.20 -3.99
CA PHE A 99 3.83 6.32 -2.73
C PHE A 99 2.43 6.90 -2.92
N GLU A 100 2.32 7.96 -3.75
CA GLU A 100 1.06 8.57 -4.14
C GLU A 100 0.14 7.57 -4.86
N SER A 101 0.70 6.72 -5.74
CA SER A 101 -0.08 5.70 -6.45
C SER A 101 -0.66 4.64 -5.51
N ILE A 102 0.05 4.26 -4.44
CA ILE A 102 -0.47 3.33 -3.42
C ILE A 102 -1.66 3.98 -2.70
N TYR A 103 -1.56 5.26 -2.33
CA TYR A 103 -2.65 5.98 -1.68
C TYR A 103 -3.87 6.14 -2.62
N LYS A 104 -3.64 6.56 -3.87
CA LYS A 104 -4.70 6.67 -4.88
C LYS A 104 -5.36 5.33 -5.16
N TYR A 105 -4.60 4.23 -5.16
CA TYR A 105 -5.13 2.89 -5.35
C TYR A 105 -6.23 2.56 -4.35
N ILE A 106 -5.96 2.72 -3.06
CA ILE A 106 -6.92 2.40 -2.01
C ILE A 106 -8.10 3.37 -2.01
N LYS A 107 -7.87 4.65 -2.31
CA LYS A 107 -8.94 5.65 -2.41
C LYS A 107 -9.89 5.37 -3.55
N ASP A 108 -9.39 4.94 -4.69
CA ASP A 108 -10.24 4.55 -5.81
C ASP A 108 -10.99 3.23 -5.55
N LEU A 109 -10.39 2.29 -4.80
CA LEU A 109 -11.09 1.09 -4.34
C LEU A 109 -12.24 1.45 -3.37
N GLU A 110 -11.98 2.31 -2.39
CA GLU A 110 -12.98 2.83 -1.47
C GLU A 110 -14.12 3.53 -2.24
N HIS A 111 -13.77 4.41 -3.19
CA HIS A 111 -14.74 5.09 -4.04
C HIS A 111 -15.58 4.10 -4.86
N TYR A 112 -14.96 3.08 -5.46
CA TYR A 112 -15.66 2.04 -6.20
C TYR A 112 -16.69 1.31 -5.32
N LEU A 113 -16.30 0.92 -4.10
CA LEU A 113 -17.20 0.24 -3.17
C LEU A 113 -18.38 1.14 -2.77
N ILE A 114 -18.12 2.42 -2.50
CA ILE A 114 -19.14 3.42 -2.18
C ILE A 114 -20.10 3.65 -3.37
N ASP A 115 -19.59 3.72 -4.59
CA ASP A 115 -20.40 3.87 -5.81
C ASP A 115 -21.35 2.69 -5.99
N VAL A 116 -20.88 1.46 -5.74
CA VAL A 116 -21.73 0.26 -5.77
C VAL A 116 -22.81 0.35 -4.68
N GLU A 117 -22.43 0.67 -3.44
CA GLU A 117 -23.38 0.77 -2.32
C GLU A 117 -24.44 1.87 -2.54
N LYS A 118 -24.07 2.98 -3.16
CA LYS A 118 -24.98 4.09 -3.50
C LYS A 118 -25.80 3.86 -4.77
N GLY A 119 -25.61 2.72 -5.44
CA GLY A 119 -26.36 2.36 -6.65
C GLY A 119 -25.98 3.18 -7.89
N PHE A 120 -24.76 3.73 -7.94
CA PHE A 120 -24.22 4.38 -9.16
C PHE A 120 -24.23 3.39 -10.33
N TYR A 121 -23.87 2.14 -10.05
CA TYR A 121 -24.04 1.03 -10.98
C TYR A 121 -25.45 0.45 -10.79
N ILE A 122 -26.37 0.86 -11.67
CA ILE A 122 -27.80 0.52 -11.60
C ILE A 122 -28.00 -1.01 -11.43
N HIS A 123 -28.83 -1.40 -10.45
CA HIS A 123 -29.18 -2.79 -10.12
C HIS A 123 -28.01 -3.69 -9.70
N LEU A 124 -26.91 -3.10 -9.21
CA LEU A 124 -25.76 -3.84 -8.69
C LEU A 124 -25.59 -3.57 -7.19
N THR A 125 -25.30 -4.61 -6.42
CA THR A 125 -24.92 -4.51 -5.00
C THR A 125 -23.60 -5.25 -4.78
N ILE A 126 -22.94 -5.00 -3.66
CA ILE A 126 -21.71 -5.74 -3.31
C ILE A 126 -21.98 -7.25 -3.22
N GLU A 127 -23.11 -7.64 -2.63
CA GLU A 127 -23.52 -9.04 -2.55
C GLU A 127 -23.70 -9.66 -3.94
N ALA A 128 -24.33 -8.93 -4.87
CA ALA A 128 -24.51 -9.40 -6.24
C ALA A 128 -23.17 -9.59 -6.96
N ILE A 129 -22.21 -8.67 -6.77
CA ILE A 129 -20.84 -8.79 -7.30
C ILE A 129 -20.15 -10.02 -6.71
N LEU A 130 -20.27 -10.23 -5.40
CA LEU A 130 -19.64 -11.37 -4.72
C LEU A 130 -20.31 -12.73 -5.00
N MET A 131 -21.53 -12.74 -5.56
CA MET A 131 -22.16 -13.96 -6.10
C MET A 131 -21.67 -14.27 -7.52
N ASN A 132 -21.16 -13.28 -8.25
CA ASN A 132 -20.56 -13.47 -9.56
C ASN A 132 -19.14 -14.06 -9.44
N GLY A 133 -18.76 -14.96 -10.35
CA GLY A 133 -17.46 -15.64 -10.37
C GLY A 133 -16.28 -14.66 -10.50
N ASP A 134 -16.31 -13.82 -11.53
CA ASP A 134 -15.28 -12.82 -11.77
C ASP A 134 -15.31 -11.71 -10.71
N GLY A 135 -16.51 -11.31 -10.29
CA GLY A 135 -16.72 -10.26 -9.29
C GLY A 135 -16.08 -10.60 -7.95
N LYS A 136 -16.33 -11.81 -7.40
CA LYS A 136 -15.72 -12.21 -6.12
C LYS A 136 -14.21 -12.38 -6.21
N GLN A 137 -13.70 -12.85 -7.34
CA GLN A 137 -12.27 -12.96 -7.58
C GLN A 137 -11.65 -11.56 -7.56
N LEU A 138 -12.12 -10.65 -8.41
CA LEU A 138 -11.54 -9.32 -8.55
C LEU A 138 -11.66 -8.45 -7.30
N VAL A 139 -12.77 -8.52 -6.54
CA VAL A 139 -12.90 -7.79 -5.26
C VAL A 139 -11.88 -8.33 -4.25
N SER A 140 -11.71 -9.65 -4.18
CA SER A 140 -10.73 -10.28 -3.28
C SER A 140 -9.31 -9.88 -3.67
N GLU A 141 -8.98 -9.94 -4.96
CA GLU A 141 -7.67 -9.55 -5.49
C GLU A 141 -7.37 -8.07 -5.25
N ALA A 142 -8.35 -7.18 -5.42
CA ALA A 142 -8.14 -5.75 -5.20
C ALA A 142 -7.72 -5.44 -3.75
N ILE A 143 -8.41 -6.03 -2.77
CA ILE A 143 -8.08 -5.84 -1.35
C ILE A 143 -6.72 -6.51 -1.03
N TYR A 144 -6.51 -7.71 -1.55
CA TYR A 144 -5.25 -8.43 -1.39
C TYR A 144 -4.05 -7.63 -1.92
N LEU A 145 -4.14 -7.09 -3.13
CA LEU A 145 -3.07 -6.31 -3.76
C LEU A 145 -2.70 -5.08 -2.93
N TYR A 146 -3.68 -4.40 -2.31
CA TYR A 146 -3.37 -3.31 -1.38
C TYR A 146 -2.56 -3.79 -0.19
N GLY A 147 -2.96 -4.90 0.45
CA GLY A 147 -2.19 -5.50 1.55
C GLY A 147 -0.78 -5.89 1.13
N VAL A 148 -0.60 -6.43 -0.08
CA VAL A 148 0.72 -6.73 -0.65
C VAL A 148 1.55 -5.45 -0.84
N MET A 149 0.97 -4.36 -1.36
CA MET A 149 1.68 -3.08 -1.48
C MET A 149 2.17 -2.58 -0.12
N LEU A 150 1.35 -2.67 0.93
CA LEU A 150 1.75 -2.25 2.28
C LEU A 150 2.94 -3.07 2.78
N ILE A 151 2.84 -4.40 2.74
CA ILE A 151 3.89 -5.30 3.22
C ILE A 151 5.18 -5.14 2.40
N LEU A 152 5.09 -5.08 1.08
CA LEU A 152 6.26 -4.89 0.24
C LEU A 152 6.91 -3.54 0.47
N MET A 153 6.13 -2.46 0.61
CA MET A 153 6.67 -1.14 0.92
C MET A 153 7.50 -1.18 2.21
N ASP A 154 7.02 -1.87 3.24
CA ASP A 154 7.73 -1.98 4.53
C ASP A 154 8.92 -2.96 4.53
N ASN A 155 8.90 -3.96 3.66
CA ASN A 155 10.02 -4.90 3.53
C ASN A 155 11.13 -4.38 2.61
N LEU A 156 10.80 -3.55 1.62
CA LEU A 156 11.72 -3.15 0.56
C LEU A 156 12.21 -1.71 0.70
N ILE A 157 11.44 -0.83 1.34
CA ILE A 157 11.77 0.58 1.51
C ILE A 157 11.57 0.94 2.98
N GLU A 158 12.65 0.89 3.76
CA GLU A 158 12.59 1.09 5.20
C GLU A 158 11.92 2.41 5.61
N GLY A 159 11.20 2.40 6.74
CA GLY A 159 10.46 3.57 7.23
C GLY A 159 11.28 4.88 7.23
N PRO A 160 12.44 4.93 7.90
CA PRO A 160 13.29 6.13 7.91
C PRO A 160 13.72 6.60 6.51
N VAL A 161 13.91 5.66 5.59
CA VAL A 161 14.33 5.93 4.21
C VAL A 161 13.18 6.56 3.42
N ARG A 162 11.95 6.04 3.55
CA ARG A 162 10.74 6.64 2.96
C ARG A 162 10.49 8.05 3.49
N GLU A 163 10.61 8.23 4.80
CA GLU A 163 10.39 9.53 5.44
C GLU A 163 11.37 10.58 4.92
N ARG A 164 12.67 10.25 4.87
CA ARG A 164 13.69 11.16 4.30
C ARG A 164 13.42 11.51 2.86
N MET A 165 13.08 10.53 2.02
CA MET A 165 12.74 10.81 0.62
C MET A 165 11.53 11.74 0.48
N LEU A 166 10.48 11.52 1.27
CA LEU A 166 9.29 12.37 1.26
C LEU A 166 9.59 13.80 1.71
N ILE A 167 10.35 13.97 2.80
CA ILE A 167 10.72 15.31 3.28
C ILE A 167 11.64 16.01 2.27
N SER A 168 12.65 15.33 1.75
CA SER A 168 13.51 15.89 0.71
C SER A 168 12.72 16.32 -0.53
N TYR A 169 11.75 15.53 -0.98
CA TYR A 169 10.93 15.92 -2.13
C TYR A 169 9.97 17.08 -1.82
N MET A 170 9.28 17.03 -0.67
CA MET A 170 8.35 18.07 -0.23
C MET A 170 9.05 19.41 0.00
N ARG A 171 10.28 19.44 0.52
CA ARG A 171 11.03 20.70 0.66
C ARG A 171 11.38 21.32 -0.69
N ASN A 172 11.52 20.50 -1.73
CA ASN A 172 11.78 20.97 -3.09
C ASN A 172 10.51 21.42 -3.85
N LYS A 173 9.34 20.96 -3.40
CA LYS A 173 8.05 21.17 -4.07
C LYS A 173 7.06 21.77 -3.08
N GLY A 174 6.66 23.02 -3.32
CA GLY A 174 5.69 23.67 -2.46
C GLY A 174 4.39 22.86 -2.31
N PRO A 175 3.66 23.00 -1.19
CA PRO A 175 2.49 22.17 -0.87
C PRO A 175 1.37 22.23 -1.92
N VAL A 176 1.31 23.31 -2.71
CA VAL A 176 0.35 23.47 -3.82
C VAL A 176 0.53 22.37 -4.90
N ASP A 177 1.75 21.90 -5.12
CA ASP A 177 2.05 20.92 -6.15
C ASP A 177 1.80 19.46 -5.68
N LEU A 178 1.51 19.26 -4.39
CA LEU A 178 1.44 17.94 -3.75
C LEU A 178 0.12 17.76 -2.98
N PRO A 179 -1.03 17.68 -3.66
CA PRO A 179 -2.36 17.71 -3.03
C PRO A 179 -2.63 16.56 -2.05
N PHE A 180 -1.88 15.45 -2.14
CA PHE A 180 -2.04 14.29 -1.27
C PHE A 180 -0.86 14.09 -0.29
N ILE A 181 0.02 15.07 -0.12
CA ILE A 181 1.26 14.89 0.66
C ILE A 181 1.01 14.42 2.09
N ASP A 182 0.03 14.99 2.79
CA ASP A 182 -0.25 14.63 4.18
C ASP A 182 -0.72 13.18 4.33
N ASP A 183 -1.59 12.75 3.42
CA ASP A 183 -2.10 11.37 3.37
C ASP A 183 -0.99 10.38 3.00
N VAL A 184 -0.14 10.74 2.04
CA VAL A 184 1.02 9.96 1.64
C VAL A 184 2.01 9.85 2.80
N CYS A 185 2.28 10.94 3.52
CA CYS A 185 3.11 10.92 4.73
C CYS A 185 2.50 10.01 5.79
N LYS A 186 1.20 10.13 6.08
CA LYS A 186 0.50 9.24 7.03
C LYS A 186 0.64 7.77 6.63
N LEU A 187 0.48 7.44 5.35
CA LEU A 187 0.64 6.09 4.82
C LEU A 187 2.07 5.56 4.95
N CYS A 188 3.07 6.39 4.64
CA CYS A 188 4.48 5.99 4.56
C CYS A 188 5.25 6.06 5.88
N LYS A 189 4.65 6.65 6.93
CA LYS A 189 5.25 6.79 8.26
C LYS A 189 5.88 5.49 8.74
N SER A 190 7.04 5.57 9.37
CA SER A 190 7.76 4.43 9.91
C SER A 190 6.86 3.62 10.86
N THR A 191 6.85 2.32 10.68
CA THR A 191 6.17 1.34 11.54
C THR A 191 7.09 0.85 12.66
N GLY A 192 8.39 1.14 12.56
CA GLY A 192 9.44 0.51 13.38
C GLY A 192 9.76 -0.93 12.97
N TYR A 193 9.13 -1.48 11.93
CA TYR A 193 9.43 -2.80 11.42
C TYR A 193 10.81 -2.81 10.76
N ILE A 194 11.58 -3.86 11.07
CA ILE A 194 12.92 -4.09 10.50
C ILE A 194 12.88 -5.48 9.84
N PRO A 195 13.05 -5.58 8.51
CA PRO A 195 13.06 -6.85 7.80
C PRO A 195 14.12 -7.81 8.36
N GLY A 196 13.73 -9.05 8.66
CA GLY A 196 14.62 -10.08 9.20
C GLY A 196 14.94 -9.95 10.70
N ALA A 197 14.46 -8.90 11.38
CA ALA A 197 14.61 -8.80 12.83
C ALA A 197 13.75 -9.86 13.55
N PRO A 198 14.23 -10.42 14.68
CA PRO A 198 13.54 -11.49 15.40
C PRO A 198 12.25 -11.03 16.07
N LYS A 199 12.12 -9.71 16.32
CA LYS A 199 10.97 -9.12 17.00
C LYS A 199 10.31 -8.08 16.09
N ARG A 200 9.00 -8.19 15.93
CA ARG A 200 8.17 -7.20 15.26
C ARG A 200 7.72 -6.10 16.25
N PRO A 201 7.40 -4.88 15.76
CA PRO A 201 6.75 -3.87 16.58
C PRO A 201 5.44 -4.40 17.17
N ASN A 202 5.00 -3.81 18.27
CA ASN A 202 3.70 -4.16 18.85
C ASN A 202 2.59 -3.81 17.85
N ASN A 203 1.54 -4.65 17.78
CA ASN A 203 0.39 -4.48 16.90
C ASN A 203 0.72 -4.35 15.40
N TYR A 204 1.88 -4.89 14.99
CA TYR A 204 2.27 -4.97 13.60
C TYR A 204 1.92 -6.36 13.02
N PRO A 205 1.25 -6.43 11.86
CA PRO A 205 0.99 -5.34 10.92
C PRO A 205 -0.39 -4.67 11.05
N GLU A 206 -1.19 -4.99 12.07
CA GLU A 206 -2.59 -4.56 12.20
C GLU A 206 -2.74 -3.03 12.21
N GLU A 207 -1.94 -2.31 13.01
CA GLU A 207 -1.97 -0.83 13.04
C GLU A 207 -1.55 -0.20 11.72
N PHE A 208 -0.65 -0.87 10.99
CA PHE A 208 -0.21 -0.39 9.68
C PHE A 208 -1.33 -0.53 8.64
N PHE A 209 -2.04 -1.66 8.66
CA PHE A 209 -3.19 -1.93 7.79
C PHE A 209 -4.39 -1.04 8.12
N ALA A 210 -4.50 -0.58 9.38
CA ALA A 210 -5.56 0.32 9.83
C ALA A 210 -5.39 1.79 9.39
N ARG A 211 -4.26 2.17 8.77
CA ARG A 211 -4.00 3.58 8.38
C ARG A 211 -4.98 4.13 7.35
N VAL A 212 -5.43 3.28 6.43
CA VAL A 212 -6.52 3.57 5.49
C VAL A 212 -7.54 2.43 5.58
N PRO A 213 -8.66 2.64 6.31
CA PRO A 213 -9.59 1.57 6.58
C PRO A 213 -10.41 1.19 5.34
N ILE A 214 -10.79 -0.08 5.27
CA ILE A 214 -11.77 -0.62 4.32
C ILE A 214 -13.05 -0.94 5.09
N SER A 215 -14.20 -0.84 4.44
CA SER A 215 -15.50 -1.21 5.02
C SER A 215 -15.44 -2.62 5.64
N GLN A 216 -15.68 -2.70 6.96
CA GLN A 216 -15.67 -3.96 7.71
C GLN A 216 -16.76 -4.92 7.25
N ASN A 217 -17.87 -4.39 6.71
CA ASN A 217 -18.92 -5.20 6.08
C ASN A 217 -18.41 -5.88 4.81
N VAL A 218 -17.75 -5.13 3.92
CA VAL A 218 -17.16 -5.67 2.69
C VAL A 218 -16.10 -6.71 3.02
N LEU A 219 -15.20 -6.42 3.96
CA LEU A 219 -14.18 -7.37 4.42
C LEU A 219 -14.80 -8.67 4.95
N SER A 220 -15.86 -8.58 5.77
CA SER A 220 -16.55 -9.75 6.30
C SER A 220 -17.17 -10.62 5.20
N MET A 221 -17.78 -10.00 4.18
CA MET A 221 -18.35 -10.73 3.04
C MET A 221 -17.26 -11.41 2.20
N VAL A 222 -16.14 -10.72 1.95
CA VAL A 222 -14.99 -11.26 1.20
C VAL A 222 -14.35 -12.43 1.95
N VAL A 223 -14.12 -12.31 3.26
CA VAL A 223 -13.64 -13.42 4.10
C VAL A 223 -14.59 -14.61 4.04
N GLY A 224 -15.90 -14.36 4.07
CA GLY A 224 -16.92 -15.40 3.87
C GLY A 224 -16.70 -16.16 2.56
N ARG A 225 -16.52 -15.43 1.44
CA ARG A 225 -16.28 -16.05 0.12
C ARG A 225 -14.99 -16.84 0.05
N LEU A 226 -13.89 -16.30 0.58
CA LEU A 226 -12.58 -16.96 0.54
C LEU A 226 -12.52 -18.24 1.39
N THR A 227 -13.40 -18.35 2.40
CA THR A 227 -13.49 -19.52 3.26
C THR A 227 -14.49 -20.57 2.76
N SER A 228 -15.56 -20.16 2.07
CA SER A 228 -16.63 -21.05 1.63
C SER A 228 -16.52 -21.52 0.18
N ASP A 229 -15.96 -20.69 -0.71
CA ASP A 229 -15.99 -20.92 -2.15
C ASP A 229 -14.61 -21.40 -2.66
N ASP A 230 -14.59 -22.02 -3.85
CA ASP A 230 -13.38 -22.23 -4.65
C ASP A 230 -13.33 -21.15 -5.74
N ILE A 231 -12.82 -19.97 -5.39
CA ILE A 231 -12.95 -18.76 -6.23
C ILE A 231 -12.12 -18.81 -7.52
N TYR A 232 -11.13 -19.71 -7.59
CA TYR A 232 -10.31 -19.97 -8.78
C TYR A 232 -10.68 -21.27 -9.50
N ASN A 233 -11.71 -21.99 -9.04
CA ASN A 233 -12.07 -23.31 -9.55
C ASN A 233 -10.89 -24.30 -9.53
N GLY A 234 -9.99 -24.19 -8.55
CA GLY A 234 -8.79 -25.00 -8.42
C GLY A 234 -9.10 -26.49 -8.24
N ALA A 235 -10.22 -26.82 -7.60
CA ALA A 235 -10.65 -28.20 -7.40
C ALA A 235 -10.92 -28.95 -8.71
N GLN A 236 -11.27 -28.25 -9.79
CA GLN A 236 -11.44 -28.88 -11.11
C GLN A 236 -10.09 -29.33 -11.68
N SER A 237 -9.02 -28.57 -11.43
CA SER A 237 -7.66 -28.89 -11.87
C SER A 237 -6.96 -29.88 -10.93
N PHE A 238 -7.38 -29.93 -9.67
CA PHE A 238 -6.81 -30.77 -8.62
C PHE A 238 -7.92 -31.60 -7.92
N PRO A 239 -8.48 -32.61 -8.59
CA PRO A 239 -9.65 -33.35 -8.10
C PRO A 239 -9.32 -34.33 -6.96
N HIS A 240 -8.05 -34.71 -6.80
CA HIS A 240 -7.64 -35.62 -5.73
C HIS A 240 -7.73 -34.91 -4.37
N PRO A 241 -8.38 -35.50 -3.34
CA PRO A 241 -8.57 -34.85 -2.03
C PRO A 241 -7.26 -34.35 -1.39
N ASP A 242 -6.17 -35.10 -1.55
CA ASP A 242 -4.86 -34.73 -1.02
C ASP A 242 -4.26 -33.47 -1.67
N HIS A 243 -4.76 -33.05 -2.85
CA HIS A 243 -4.29 -31.86 -3.54
C HIS A 243 -5.04 -30.58 -3.12
N ARG A 244 -6.00 -30.68 -2.19
CA ARG A 244 -6.85 -29.55 -1.78
C ARG A 244 -6.05 -28.33 -1.31
N SER A 245 -4.96 -28.53 -0.58
CA SER A 245 -4.10 -27.44 -0.10
C SER A 245 -3.44 -26.68 -1.25
N ILE A 246 -3.07 -27.39 -2.33
CA ILE A 246 -2.51 -26.77 -3.54
C ILE A 246 -3.62 -26.05 -4.30
N ALA A 247 -4.76 -26.71 -4.49
CA ALA A 247 -5.93 -26.18 -5.21
C ALA A 247 -6.40 -24.83 -4.66
N LEU A 248 -6.38 -24.66 -3.33
CA LEU A 248 -6.87 -23.46 -2.62
C LEU A 248 -5.75 -22.52 -2.16
N SER A 249 -4.50 -22.77 -2.54
CA SER A 249 -3.33 -22.04 -2.01
C SER A 249 -3.39 -20.53 -2.30
N THR A 250 -3.81 -20.14 -3.51
CA THR A 250 -3.93 -18.73 -3.90
C THR A 250 -4.96 -18.00 -3.04
N GLN A 251 -6.18 -18.54 -2.91
CA GLN A 251 -7.22 -17.90 -2.10
C GLN A 251 -6.90 -17.92 -0.60
N ALA A 252 -6.20 -18.96 -0.12
CA ALA A 252 -5.72 -19.01 1.26
C ALA A 252 -4.68 -17.91 1.55
N THR A 253 -3.80 -17.63 0.58
CA THR A 253 -2.83 -16.52 0.67
C THR A 253 -3.53 -15.18 0.72
N MET A 254 -4.57 -14.98 -0.10
CA MET A 254 -5.37 -13.75 -0.05
C MET A 254 -6.09 -13.60 1.28
N LEU A 255 -6.72 -14.67 1.77
CA LEU A 255 -7.40 -14.67 3.07
C LEU A 255 -6.44 -14.27 4.19
N TYR A 256 -5.25 -14.88 4.25
CA TYR A 256 -4.25 -14.57 5.26
C TYR A 256 -3.88 -13.08 5.29
N MET A 257 -3.70 -12.46 4.12
CA MET A 257 -3.43 -11.03 4.03
C MET A 257 -4.63 -10.18 4.45
N ILE A 258 -5.83 -10.54 3.98
CA ILE A 258 -7.06 -9.78 4.21
C ILE A 258 -7.44 -9.75 5.70
N LEU A 259 -7.12 -10.81 6.45
CA LEU A 259 -7.38 -10.86 7.89
C LEU A 259 -6.69 -9.75 8.68
N TYR A 260 -5.56 -9.19 8.20
CA TYR A 260 -4.92 -8.05 8.85
C TYR A 260 -5.72 -6.74 8.74
N PHE A 261 -6.64 -6.62 7.78
CA PHE A 261 -7.59 -5.50 7.70
C PHE A 261 -8.80 -5.66 8.65
N ILE A 262 -8.98 -6.85 9.23
CA ILE A 262 -10.09 -7.18 10.13
C ILE A 262 -9.60 -8.01 11.35
N PRO A 263 -8.70 -7.43 12.16
CA PRO A 263 -8.00 -8.15 13.23
C PRO A 263 -8.94 -8.67 14.33
N ASP A 264 -10.16 -8.12 14.46
CA ASP A 264 -11.18 -8.67 15.37
C ASP A 264 -11.53 -10.13 15.05
N ILE A 265 -11.48 -10.54 13.78
CA ILE A 265 -11.68 -11.95 13.42
C ILE A 265 -10.51 -12.80 13.93
N LEU A 266 -9.28 -12.28 13.86
CA LEU A 266 -8.08 -12.98 14.33
C LEU A 266 -8.06 -13.16 15.85
N HIS A 267 -8.49 -12.14 16.60
CA HIS A 267 -8.35 -12.13 18.05
C HIS A 267 -9.59 -12.60 18.82
N ASN A 268 -10.79 -12.32 18.30
CA ASN A 268 -12.03 -12.43 19.09
C ASN A 268 -13.03 -13.46 18.54
N LYS A 269 -12.94 -13.86 17.27
CA LYS A 269 -13.83 -14.87 16.70
C LYS A 269 -13.25 -16.27 16.85
N PHE A 270 -13.54 -16.92 17.97
CA PHE A 270 -13.38 -18.37 18.08
C PHE A 270 -14.37 -19.06 17.13
N VAL A 271 -13.86 -19.88 16.21
CA VAL A 271 -14.69 -20.88 15.53
C VAL A 271 -15.12 -21.86 16.61
N LYS A 272 -16.37 -21.73 17.08
CA LYS A 272 -17.00 -22.79 17.88
C LYS A 272 -17.26 -23.94 16.91
N TYR A 273 -16.43 -24.98 17.01
CA TYR A 273 -16.70 -26.28 16.42
C TYR A 273 -17.85 -26.97 17.17
#